data_AF-A0A9P8AL60-F1
#
_entry.id   AF-A0A9P8AL60-F1
#
_cell.length_a   1.000
_cell.length_b   1.000
_cell.length_c   1.000
_cell.angle_alpha   90.00
_cell.angle_beta   90.00
_cell.angle_gamma   90.00
#
_symmetry.space_group_name_H-M   'P 1'
#
loop_
_entity.id
_entity.type
_entity.pdbx_description
1 polymer ?
#
loop_
_entity_poly.entity_id
_entity_poly.type
_entity_poly.pdbx_seq_one_letter_code
_entity_poly.pdbx_strand_id
1 'polypeptide(L)'
;MRKITAFELKDCDGCLGSDNARATIAFLRELPHLRQLFMELTDLPLVDCIVTSLVFSPTKDDNIAPQLRALAMRKLPTLFDGGSLVTVVASRRGINTRSTSKEYRSCSCLEEVQLGRPLSVSDSALASQWESLCNNGLKVTYE
;
A
#
# COMPACT_ATOMS: atom_id res chain seq x y z
N MET A 1 -16.42 9.42 -17.04
CA MET A 1 -15.05 8.97 -16.70
C MET A 1 -15.11 7.52 -16.25
N ARG A 2 -14.29 6.61 -16.80
CA ARG A 2 -14.31 5.18 -16.42
C ARG A 2 -13.76 5.03 -15.00
N LYS A 3 -14.44 4.25 -14.15
CA LYS A 3 -13.97 3.96 -12.79
C LYS A 3 -12.86 2.91 -12.88
N ILE A 4 -11.62 3.32 -12.69
CA ILE A 4 -10.49 2.40 -12.57
C ILE A 4 -10.52 1.84 -11.14
N THR A 5 -10.78 0.54 -11.01
CA THR A 5 -10.86 -0.16 -9.72
C THR A 5 -9.67 -1.06 -9.45
N ALA A 6 -8.90 -1.39 -10.48
CA ALA A 6 -7.67 -2.16 -10.40
C ALA A 6 -6.61 -1.50 -11.28
N PHE A 7 -5.38 -1.44 -10.80
CA PHE A 7 -4.26 -0.86 -11.52
C PHE A 7 -2.98 -1.65 -11.24
N GLU A 8 -2.16 -1.81 -12.27
CA GLU A 8 -0.93 -2.57 -12.22
C GLU A 8 0.25 -1.66 -12.58
N LEU A 9 1.21 -1.58 -11.65
CA LEU A 9 2.49 -0.90 -11.78
C LEU A 9 3.55 -1.93 -12.10
N LYS A 10 4.06 -1.91 -13.34
CA LYS A 10 5.17 -2.74 -13.79
C LYS A 10 6.34 -1.88 -14.19
N ASP A 11 7.52 -2.24 -13.71
CA ASP A 11 8.77 -1.75 -14.26
C ASP A 11 9.17 -2.66 -15.42
N CYS A 12 8.78 -2.28 -16.63
CA CYS A 12 9.31 -2.89 -17.84
C CYS A 12 10.68 -2.24 -18.12
N ASP A 13 11.74 -3.03 -17.99
CA ASP A 13 13.11 -2.68 -18.42
C ASP A 13 13.84 -1.57 -17.63
N GLY A 14 13.48 -1.33 -16.36
CA GLY A 14 14.19 -0.34 -15.52
C GLY A 14 13.91 1.11 -15.90
N CYS A 15 12.85 1.34 -16.67
CA CYS A 15 12.45 2.68 -17.12
C CYS A 15 11.80 3.49 -15.99
N LEU A 16 11.30 2.83 -14.94
CA LEU A 16 10.79 3.50 -13.74
C LEU A 16 11.93 3.79 -12.76
N GLY A 17 12.72 4.83 -13.03
CA GLY A 17 13.66 5.38 -12.05
C GLY A 17 12.96 6.14 -10.91
N SER A 18 13.71 6.54 -9.87
CA SER A 18 13.21 7.30 -8.71
C SER A 18 12.45 8.57 -9.08
N ASP A 19 12.78 9.19 -10.20
CA ASP A 19 12.11 10.40 -10.71
C ASP A 19 10.64 10.15 -11.10
N ASN A 20 10.29 8.90 -11.40
CA ASN A 20 8.93 8.49 -11.75
C ASN A 20 8.06 8.19 -10.51
N ALA A 21 8.63 8.15 -9.30
CA ALA A 21 7.86 7.95 -8.07
C ALA A 21 6.81 9.06 -7.89
N ARG A 22 7.21 10.33 -8.09
CA ARG A 22 6.30 11.47 -7.97
C ARG A 22 5.18 11.45 -9.00
N ALA A 23 5.50 11.12 -10.25
CA ALA A 23 4.50 11.01 -11.32
C ALA A 23 3.52 9.85 -11.05
N THR A 24 4.03 8.72 -10.59
CA THR A 24 3.22 7.55 -10.20
C THR A 24 2.29 7.89 -9.04
N ILE A 25 2.81 8.54 -8.00
CA ILE A 25 2.05 8.99 -6.84
C ILE A 25 0.94 9.98 -7.25
N ALA A 26 1.29 10.96 -8.10
CA ALA A 26 0.32 11.91 -8.62
C ALA A 26 -0.79 11.19 -9.41
N PHE A 27 -0.42 10.23 -10.27
CA PHE A 27 -1.39 9.43 -11.02
C PHE A 27 -2.30 8.60 -10.11
N LEU A 28 -1.76 7.91 -9.10
CA LEU A 28 -2.56 7.13 -8.15
C LEU A 28 -3.53 8.00 -7.35
N ARG A 29 -3.18 9.27 -7.09
CA ARG A 29 -4.07 10.24 -6.43
C ARG A 29 -5.32 10.54 -7.28
N GLU A 30 -5.18 10.53 -8.60
CA GLU A 30 -6.31 10.71 -9.53
C GLU A 30 -7.22 9.47 -9.64
N LEU A 31 -6.94 8.40 -8.88
CA LEU A 31 -7.72 7.16 -8.86
C LEU A 31 -8.47 6.96 -7.52
N PRO A 32 -9.49 7.77 -7.19
CA PRO A 32 -10.20 7.69 -5.91
C PRO A 32 -11.00 6.40 -5.72
N HIS A 33 -11.27 5.67 -6.80
CA HIS A 33 -11.99 4.39 -6.79
C HIS A 33 -11.08 3.17 -6.91
N LEU A 34 -9.75 3.36 -6.86
CA LEU A 34 -8.81 2.26 -6.92
C LEU A 34 -9.00 1.37 -5.69
N ARG A 35 -9.30 0.09 -5.94
CA ARG A 35 -9.51 -0.94 -4.92
C ARG A 35 -8.38 -1.94 -4.86
N GLN A 36 -7.68 -2.15 -5.97
CA GLN A 36 -6.61 -3.13 -6.09
C GLN A 36 -5.41 -2.48 -6.75
N LEU A 37 -4.26 -2.56 -6.10
CA LEU A 37 -2.99 -2.10 -6.66
C LEU A 37 -2.03 -3.29 -6.74
N PHE A 38 -1.55 -3.57 -7.94
CA PHE A 38 -0.55 -4.60 -8.19
C PHE A 38 0.78 -3.91 -8.50
N MET A 39 1.85 -4.34 -7.85
CA MET A 39 3.19 -3.78 -7.99
C MET A 39 4.18 -4.89 -8.32
N GLU A 40 4.84 -4.72 -9.45
CA GLU A 40 5.98 -5.51 -9.91
C GLU A 40 7.14 -4.55 -10.17
N LEU A 41 7.80 -4.14 -9.09
CA LEU A 41 8.84 -3.12 -9.10
C LEU A 41 10.10 -3.69 -8.43
N THR A 42 11.26 -3.50 -9.06
CA THR A 42 12.54 -4.02 -8.54
C THR A 42 13.42 -2.94 -7.92
N ASP A 43 13.16 -1.67 -8.21
CA ASP A 43 13.86 -0.54 -7.62
C ASP A 43 13.37 -0.29 -6.18
N LEU A 44 14.26 -0.49 -5.21
CA LEU A 44 13.94 -0.35 -3.79
C LEU A 44 13.49 1.07 -3.42
N PRO A 45 14.22 2.15 -3.78
CA PRO A 45 13.79 3.51 -3.50
C PRO A 45 12.39 3.84 -4.06
N LEU A 46 12.08 3.40 -5.28
CA LEU A 46 10.76 3.58 -5.89
C LEU A 46 9.67 2.84 -5.12
N VAL A 47 9.92 1.57 -4.78
CA VAL A 47 9.00 0.75 -3.98
C VAL A 47 8.72 1.42 -2.64
N ASP A 48 9.75 1.81 -1.90
CA ASP A 48 9.59 2.44 -0.60
C ASP A 48 8.86 3.78 -0.69
N CYS A 49 9.14 4.58 -1.73
CA CYS A 49 8.47 5.85 -1.95
C CYS A 49 6.97 5.66 -2.22
N ILE A 50 6.62 4.74 -3.13
CA ILE A 50 5.22 4.45 -3.45
C ILE A 50 4.51 3.84 -2.24
N VAL A 51 5.08 2.83 -1.59
CA VAL A 51 4.49 2.19 -0.40
C VAL A 51 4.24 3.23 0.68
N THR A 52 5.25 4.02 1.07
CA THR A 52 5.11 5.02 2.13
C THR A 52 4.06 6.09 1.79
N SER A 53 3.88 6.42 0.51
CA SER A 53 2.83 7.36 0.08
C SER A 53 1.40 6.83 0.28
N LEU A 54 1.24 5.50 0.36
CA LEU A 54 -0.05 4.86 0.62
C LEU A 54 -0.46 4.92 2.10
N VAL A 55 0.36 5.46 3.00
CA VAL A 55 -0.04 5.65 4.40
C VAL A 55 -1.27 6.54 4.46
N PHE A 56 -2.31 6.03 5.12
CA PHE A 56 -3.53 6.78 5.34
C PHE A 56 -3.36 7.73 6.53
N SER A 57 -3.81 8.97 6.37
CA SER A 57 -3.89 9.93 7.47
C SER A 57 -5.24 10.62 7.46
N PRO A 58 -5.98 10.64 8.58
CA PRO A 58 -7.26 11.32 8.60
C PRO A 58 -7.06 12.82 8.32
N THR A 59 -6.05 13.45 8.91
CA THR A 59 -5.81 14.89 8.77
C THR A 59 -5.27 15.33 7.40
N LYS A 60 -5.09 14.41 6.44
CA LYS A 60 -4.58 14.72 5.11
C LYS A 60 -5.72 14.63 4.08
N ASP A 61 -5.92 15.70 3.33
CA ASP A 61 -6.90 15.72 2.23
C ASP A 61 -6.41 14.98 0.97
N ASP A 62 -5.12 14.62 0.92
CA ASP A 62 -4.46 14.08 -0.27
C ASP A 62 -4.14 12.57 -0.20
N ASN A 63 -4.89 11.82 0.62
CA ASN A 63 -4.78 10.37 0.73
C ASN A 63 -4.86 9.69 -0.64
N ILE A 64 -3.84 8.89 -0.96
CA ILE A 64 -3.76 8.16 -2.23
C ILE A 64 -4.62 6.90 -2.15
N ALA A 65 -5.39 6.61 -3.21
CA ALA A 65 -6.22 5.40 -3.30
C ALA A 65 -7.04 5.13 -2.01
N PRO A 66 -7.95 6.03 -1.60
CA PRO A 66 -8.68 5.92 -0.33
C PRO A 66 -9.58 4.67 -0.23
N GLN A 67 -9.91 4.04 -1.37
CA GLN A 67 -10.69 2.80 -1.44
C GLN A 67 -9.84 1.53 -1.63
N LEU A 68 -8.52 1.61 -1.44
CA LEU A 68 -7.63 0.46 -1.61
C LEU A 68 -7.95 -0.64 -0.59
N ARG A 69 -8.30 -1.83 -1.09
CA ARG A 69 -8.63 -3.02 -0.30
C ARG A 69 -7.62 -4.14 -0.48
N ALA A 70 -6.96 -4.21 -1.64
CA ALA A 70 -5.93 -5.21 -1.91
C ALA A 70 -4.65 -4.56 -2.44
N LEU A 71 -3.52 -5.01 -1.92
CA LEU A 71 -2.18 -4.62 -2.37
C LEU A 71 -1.37 -5.88 -2.70
N ALA A 72 -0.94 -6.02 -3.95
CA ALA A 72 -0.07 -7.09 -4.38
C ALA A 72 1.33 -6.54 -4.68
N MET A 73 2.36 -7.12 -4.09
CA MET A 73 3.77 -6.81 -4.30
C MET A 73 4.50 -8.10 -4.70
N ARG A 74 4.36 -8.48 -5.97
CA ARG A 74 4.81 -9.79 -6.49
C ARG A 74 6.31 -9.85 -6.72
N LYS A 75 6.91 -8.72 -7.08
CA LYS A 75 8.36 -8.57 -7.15
C LYS A 75 8.78 -7.62 -6.04
N LEU A 76 9.35 -8.18 -4.97
CA LEU A 76 9.91 -7.41 -3.88
C LEU A 76 11.42 -7.28 -4.10
N PRO A 77 11.98 -6.05 -4.03
CA PRO A 77 13.43 -5.87 -4.02
C PRO A 77 14.05 -6.71 -2.89
N THR A 78 15.21 -7.33 -3.14
CA THR A 78 15.84 -8.26 -2.19
C THR A 78 16.06 -7.65 -0.81
N LEU A 79 16.38 -6.35 -0.76
CA LEU A 79 16.66 -5.58 0.46
C LEU A 79 15.43 -4.86 1.03
N PHE A 80 14.23 -5.08 0.49
CA PHE A 80 13.01 -4.46 1.02
C PHE A 80 12.74 -4.92 2.46
N ASP A 81 12.83 -3.98 3.40
CA ASP A 81 12.38 -4.15 4.78
C ASP A 81 10.88 -3.82 4.86
N GLY A 82 10.10 -4.77 5.36
CA GLY A 82 8.65 -4.66 5.36
C GLY A 82 8.06 -3.60 6.27
N GLY A 83 8.86 -2.86 7.05
CA GLY A 83 8.36 -1.89 8.02
C GLY A 83 7.47 -0.79 7.41
N SER A 84 7.80 -0.34 6.20
CA SER A 84 6.99 0.64 5.47
C SER A 84 5.60 0.07 5.12
N LEU A 85 5.55 -1.19 4.66
CA LEU A 85 4.30 -1.90 4.38
C LEU A 85 3.46 -2.12 5.64
N VAL A 86 4.08 -2.54 6.75
CA VAL A 86 3.38 -2.70 8.05
C VAL A 86 2.69 -1.39 8.45
N THR A 87 3.41 -0.26 8.33
CA THR A 87 2.88 1.08 8.65
C THR A 87 1.69 1.44 7.77
N VAL A 88 1.77 1.18 6.46
CA VAL A 88 0.66 1.41 5.52
C VAL A 88 -0.56 0.58 5.92
N VAL A 89 -0.38 -0.72 6.15
CA VAL A 89 -1.49 -1.61 6.50
C VAL A 89 -2.12 -1.19 7.82
N ALA A 90 -1.31 -0.90 8.84
CA ALA A 90 -1.77 -0.42 10.13
C ALA A 90 -2.58 0.87 10.00
N SER A 91 -2.07 1.86 9.26
CA SER A 91 -2.74 3.15 9.08
C SER A 91 -4.10 3.00 8.38
N ARG A 92 -4.19 2.16 7.34
CA ARG A 92 -5.42 1.90 6.58
C ARG A 92 -6.42 1.04 7.33
N ARG A 93 -5.96 0.13 8.19
CA ARG A 93 -6.87 -0.66 9.03
C ARG A 93 -7.29 0.09 10.29
N GLY A 94 -6.52 1.08 10.72
CA GLY A 94 -6.86 2.04 11.78
C GLY A 94 -7.98 3.02 11.42
N ILE A 95 -8.54 2.96 10.20
CA ILE A 95 -9.53 3.90 9.64
C ILE A 95 -10.83 4.01 10.46
N ASN A 96 -11.07 3.19 11.48
CA ASN A 96 -12.38 3.10 12.13
C ASN A 96 -12.46 3.49 13.62
N THR A 97 -11.44 4.14 14.21
CA THR A 97 -11.47 4.39 15.66
C THR A 97 -11.72 5.84 16.10
N ARG A 98 -11.60 6.85 15.22
CA ARG A 98 -11.61 8.26 15.69
C ARG A 98 -12.34 9.30 14.83
N SER A 99 -12.78 9.00 13.61
CA SER A 99 -13.24 10.07 12.71
C SER A 99 -14.73 10.00 12.38
N THR A 100 -15.44 11.13 12.55
CA THR A 100 -16.89 11.27 12.34
C THR A 100 -17.26 11.91 11.00
N SER A 101 -16.29 12.33 10.16
CA SER A 101 -16.61 12.95 8.87
C SER A 101 -17.14 11.91 7.85
N LYS A 102 -18.07 12.37 6.99
CA LYS A 102 -18.66 11.55 5.92
C LYS A 102 -17.63 11.06 4.90
N GLU A 103 -16.52 11.78 4.71
CA GLU A 103 -15.45 11.39 3.78
C GLU A 103 -14.69 10.15 4.28
N TYR A 104 -14.46 10.04 5.60
CA TYR A 104 -13.81 8.86 6.20
C TYR A 104 -14.66 7.59 6.11
N ARG A 105 -15.99 7.72 6.12
CA ARG A 105 -16.91 6.58 5.91
C ARG A 105 -16.82 5.98 4.50
N SER A 106 -16.24 6.70 3.55
CA SER A 106 -16.05 6.23 2.16
C SER A 106 -14.69 5.55 1.92
N CYS A 107 -13.79 5.60 2.91
CA CYS A 107 -12.50 4.94 2.84
C CYS A 107 -12.65 3.46 3.18
N SER A 108 -11.93 2.61 2.46
CA SER A 108 -11.93 1.16 2.70
C SER A 108 -10.70 0.77 3.50
N CYS A 109 -10.84 -0.21 4.39
CA CYS A 109 -9.67 -0.81 5.03
C CYS A 109 -8.92 -1.69 4.03
N LEU A 110 -7.60 -1.78 4.20
CA LEU A 110 -6.77 -2.71 3.45
C LEU A 110 -6.99 -4.12 4.02
N GLU A 111 -7.58 -5.01 3.22
CA GLU A 111 -8.06 -6.33 3.63
C GLU A 111 -7.08 -7.44 3.21
N GLU A 112 -6.43 -7.28 2.07
CA GLU A 112 -5.65 -8.32 1.42
C GLU A 112 -4.27 -7.80 1.01
N VAL A 113 -3.23 -8.56 1.34
CA VAL A 113 -1.86 -8.32 0.92
C VAL A 113 -1.30 -9.59 0.29
N GLN A 114 -0.81 -9.46 -0.94
CA GLN A 114 -0.16 -10.55 -1.66
C GLN A 114 1.31 -10.21 -1.85
N LEU A 115 2.21 -11.11 -1.47
CA LEU A 115 3.66 -10.88 -1.54
C LEU A 115 4.34 -12.01 -2.33
N GLY A 116 5.36 -11.69 -3.13
CA GLY A 116 6.16 -12.73 -3.81
C GLY A 116 7.12 -13.51 -2.89
N ARG A 117 7.18 -13.16 -1.61
CA ARG A 117 7.95 -13.86 -0.57
C ARG A 117 7.47 -13.47 0.83
N PRO A 118 7.76 -14.27 1.87
CA PRO A 118 7.53 -13.87 3.25
C PRO A 118 8.13 -12.50 3.58
N LEU A 119 7.37 -11.68 4.32
CA LEU A 119 7.80 -10.34 4.70
C LEU A 119 8.90 -10.44 5.76
N SER A 120 10.06 -9.87 5.47
CA SER A 120 11.13 -9.67 6.46
C SER A 120 10.95 -8.30 7.10
N VAL A 121 10.89 -8.25 8.42
CA VAL A 121 10.80 -7.00 9.19
C VAL A 121 11.86 -7.05 10.28
N SER A 122 12.84 -6.14 10.19
CA SER A 122 13.97 -6.08 11.12
C SER A 122 13.61 -5.52 12.50
N ASP A 123 12.66 -4.58 12.54
CA ASP A 123 12.13 -4.00 13.78
C ASP A 123 11.15 -4.99 14.46
N SER A 124 11.44 -5.37 15.71
CA SER A 124 10.66 -6.35 16.45
C SER A 124 9.25 -5.86 16.82
N ALA A 125 9.07 -4.56 17.01
CA ALA A 125 7.78 -3.96 17.29
C ALA A 125 6.90 -3.97 16.02
N LEU A 126 7.48 -3.64 14.86
CA LEU A 126 6.78 -3.73 13.57
C LEU A 126 6.49 -5.19 13.18
N ALA A 127 7.39 -6.13 13.48
CA ALA A 127 7.13 -7.55 13.27
C ALA A 127 5.95 -8.04 14.12
N SER A 128 5.92 -7.67 15.41
CA SER A 128 4.80 -7.99 16.31
C SER A 128 3.49 -7.33 15.85
N GLN A 129 3.58 -6.11 15.33
CA GLN A 129 2.43 -5.42 14.76
C GLN A 129 1.91 -6.13 13.50
N TRP A 130 2.80 -6.60 12.62
CA TRP A 130 2.44 -7.38 11.44
C TRP A 130 1.67 -8.65 11.80
N GLU A 131 2.17 -9.40 12.79
CA GLU A 131 1.49 -10.59 13.32
C GLU A 131 0.10 -10.25 13.88
N SER A 132 0.00 -9.17 14.67
CA SER A 132 -1.28 -8.69 15.19
C SER A 132 -2.25 -8.30 14.06
N LEU A 133 -1.79 -7.65 12.99
CA LEU A 133 -2.64 -7.31 11.84
C LEU A 133 -3.18 -8.57 11.16
N CYS A 134 -2.34 -9.59 10.97
CA CYS A 134 -2.74 -10.90 10.44
C CYS A 134 -3.81 -11.56 11.33
N ASN A 135 -3.56 -11.62 12.64
CA ASN A 135 -4.49 -12.19 13.61
C ASN A 135 -5.83 -11.42 13.68
N ASN A 136 -5.81 -10.13 13.33
CA ASN A 136 -7.00 -9.28 13.26
C ASN A 136 -7.61 -9.21 11.85
N GLY A 137 -7.45 -10.26 11.04
CA GLY A 137 -8.18 -10.45 9.78
C GLY A 137 -7.58 -9.73 8.57
N LEU A 138 -6.30 -9.40 8.59
CA LEU A 138 -5.55 -9.13 7.35
C LEU A 138 -5.26 -10.47 6.66
N LYS A 139 -5.70 -10.64 5.42
CA LYS A 139 -5.34 -11.83 4.63
C LYS A 139 -3.99 -11.60 3.97
N VAL A 140 -3.01 -12.44 4.28
CA VAL A 140 -1.70 -12.42 3.65
C VAL A 140 -1.51 -13.70 2.86
N THR A 141 -1.20 -13.57 1.58
CA THR A 141 -0.91 -14.70 0.68
C THR A 141 0.46 -14.53 0.05
N TYR A 142 1.10 -15.66 -0.26
CA TYR A 142 2.40 -15.69 -0.92
C TYR A 142 2.27 -16.33 -2.30
N GLU A 143 2.88 -15.74 -3.31
CA GLU A 143 3.03 -16.29 -4.68
C GLU A 143 4.46 -16.75 -4.94
#